data_AF-A0A1J3GNY0-F1
#
_entry.id   AF-A0A1J3GNY0-F1
#
_cell.length_a   1.000
_cell.length_b   1.000
_cell.length_c   1.000
_cell.angle_alpha   90.00
_cell.angle_beta   90.00
_cell.angle_gamma   90.00
#
_symmetry.space_group_name_H-M   'P 1'
#
loop_
_entity.id
_entity.type
_entity.pdbx_description
1 polymer ?
#
loop_
_entity_poly.entity_id
_entity_poly.type
_entity_poly.pdbx_seq_one_letter_code
_entity_poly.pdbx_strand_id
1 'polypeptide(L)'
;MDYGYKVGGSLDFPKKKSRVLWFSPPDVYVPNDGHGLGNGPLPRIVIAEVLVEELSPESQEIIKKYLKQEGGKQAVLSSILGVLIWEKPTWTDFMQLAKENEFAAWTLIHGYTMNHLAFAVHRFKHRFSDIKSIKQYLEEKEFKLNTDGGILKVSTISEKLAVEFADGVTETIPASYIEFTQRLVLPQFKDVPCHEIKEIHRRDAFEVDSANNIMESTRFILRYVEVNGSRGLNL
;
A
#
# COMPACT_ATOMS: atom_id res chain seq x y z
N MET A 1 -14.02 -11.35 14.69
CA MET A 1 -13.59 -10.04 14.17
C MET A 1 -14.16 -8.99 15.09
N ASP A 2 -13.28 -8.29 15.81
CA ASP A 2 -13.65 -7.60 17.05
C ASP A 2 -14.33 -6.24 16.82
N TYR A 3 -14.36 -5.76 15.57
CA TYR A 3 -14.91 -4.44 15.20
C TYR A 3 -15.94 -4.49 14.06
N GLY A 4 -16.58 -5.65 13.84
CA GLY A 4 -17.71 -5.77 12.90
C GLY A 4 -17.37 -5.72 11.40
N TYR A 5 -16.09 -5.58 11.03
CA TYR A 5 -15.63 -5.72 9.66
C TYR A 5 -15.95 -7.13 9.12
N LYS A 6 -16.22 -7.22 7.81
CA LYS A 6 -16.53 -8.47 7.11
C LYS A 6 -15.49 -8.72 6.02
N VAL A 7 -15.04 -9.96 5.86
CA VAL A 7 -14.15 -10.34 4.76
C VAL A 7 -14.93 -10.14 3.46
N GLY A 8 -14.42 -9.29 2.58
CA GLY A 8 -15.00 -9.03 1.27
C GLY A 8 -14.47 -9.98 0.19
N GLY A 9 -13.28 -10.54 0.39
CA GLY A 9 -12.67 -11.54 -0.49
C GLY A 9 -11.15 -11.54 -0.41
N SER A 10 -10.54 -12.36 -1.26
CA SER A 10 -9.09 -12.47 -1.40
C SER A 10 -8.65 -12.60 -2.86
N LEU A 11 -7.41 -12.20 -3.13
CA LEU A 11 -6.77 -12.31 -4.44
C LEU A 11 -5.31 -12.70 -4.27
N ASP A 12 -4.89 -13.73 -5.00
CA ASP A 12 -3.51 -14.23 -4.98
C ASP A 12 -2.72 -13.64 -6.14
N PHE A 13 -1.46 -13.31 -5.89
CA PHE A 13 -0.51 -12.80 -6.87
C PHE A 13 0.68 -13.77 -6.98
N PRO A 14 0.54 -14.88 -7.74
CA PRO A 14 1.57 -15.92 -7.78
C PRO A 14 2.96 -15.39 -8.16
N LYS A 15 3.02 -14.45 -9.12
CA LYS A 15 4.31 -13.84 -9.53
C LYS A 15 4.96 -13.01 -8.42
N LYS A 16 4.16 -12.39 -7.54
CA LYS A 16 4.62 -11.59 -6.41
C LYS A 16 4.69 -12.41 -5.10
N LYS A 17 4.37 -13.71 -5.13
CA LYS A 17 4.33 -14.62 -3.98
C LYS A 17 3.59 -14.00 -2.79
N SER A 18 2.45 -13.40 -3.07
CA SER A 18 1.69 -12.59 -2.10
C SER A 18 0.20 -12.81 -2.27
N ARG A 19 -0.56 -12.60 -1.20
CA ARG A 19 -2.03 -12.60 -1.18
C ARG A 19 -2.53 -11.27 -0.64
N VAL A 20 -3.70 -10.84 -1.11
CA VAL A 20 -4.40 -9.67 -0.60
C VAL A 20 -5.78 -10.08 -0.14
N LEU A 21 -6.19 -9.59 1.02
CA LEU A 21 -7.55 -9.68 1.54
C LEU A 21 -8.11 -8.27 1.69
N TRP A 22 -9.40 -8.09 1.41
CA TRP A 22 -10.08 -6.84 1.71
C TRP A 22 -11.26 -7.07 2.64
N PHE A 23 -11.54 -6.05 3.44
CA PHE A 23 -12.55 -6.07 4.49
C PHE A 23 -13.49 -4.88 4.30
N SER A 24 -14.79 -5.18 4.27
CA SER A 24 -15.84 -4.17 4.24
C SER A 24 -16.17 -3.73 5.66
N PRO A 25 -16.35 -2.42 5.90
CA PRO A 25 -16.68 -1.91 7.23
C PRO A 25 -18.09 -2.35 7.66
N PRO A 26 -18.38 -2.34 8.98
CA PRO A 26 -19.75 -2.45 9.46
C PRO A 26 -20.59 -1.23 9.02
N ASP A 27 -21.90 -1.41 8.97
CA ASP A 27 -22.82 -0.29 8.77
C ASP A 27 -22.77 0.63 9.99
N VAL A 28 -22.31 1.86 9.78
CA VAL A 28 -22.29 2.92 10.81
C VAL A 28 -23.21 4.05 10.41
N TYR A 29 -23.95 4.59 11.38
CA TYR A 29 -24.70 5.82 11.18
C TYR A 29 -23.70 6.98 11.07
N VAL A 30 -23.71 7.64 9.91
CA VAL A 30 -22.92 8.85 9.67
C VAL A 30 -23.89 10.03 9.66
N PRO A 31 -23.76 11.00 10.59
CA PRO A 31 -24.58 12.21 10.58
C PRO A 31 -24.52 12.93 9.22
N ASN A 32 -25.59 13.63 8.86
CA ASN A 32 -25.84 14.16 7.51
C ASN A 32 -24.73 15.04 6.92
N ASP A 33 -23.92 15.66 7.77
CA ASP A 33 -22.83 16.56 7.41
C ASP A 33 -21.44 15.95 7.64
N GLY A 34 -21.35 14.63 7.80
CA GLY A 34 -20.13 13.88 8.14
C GLY A 34 -18.84 14.43 7.55
N HIS A 35 -18.19 15.32 8.32
CA HIS A 35 -16.97 16.03 7.98
C HIS A 35 -15.96 15.82 9.12
N GLY A 36 -14.70 15.56 8.75
CA GLY A 36 -13.61 15.32 9.70
C GLY A 36 -13.28 13.83 9.94
N LEU A 37 -12.10 13.59 10.52
CA LEU A 37 -11.66 12.25 10.95
C LEU A 37 -12.63 11.73 12.02
N GLY A 38 -13.28 10.59 11.77
CA GLY A 38 -14.19 9.94 12.73
C GLY A 38 -15.68 10.27 12.56
N ASN A 39 -16.04 11.25 11.73
CA ASN A 39 -17.44 11.60 11.41
C ASN A 39 -17.84 11.22 9.99
N GLY A 40 -17.01 10.44 9.29
CA GLY A 40 -17.27 9.94 7.95
C GLY A 40 -17.54 8.43 7.95
N PRO A 41 -17.83 7.85 6.78
CA PRO A 41 -17.91 6.40 6.66
C PRO A 41 -16.56 5.77 6.95
N LEU A 42 -16.62 4.61 7.59
CA LEU A 42 -15.42 3.82 7.85
C LEU A 42 -14.76 3.37 6.54
N PRO A 43 -13.42 3.34 6.49
CA PRO A 43 -12.71 2.87 5.31
C PRO A 43 -12.86 1.36 5.15
N ARG A 44 -12.78 0.89 3.92
CA ARG A 44 -12.44 -0.51 3.64
C ARG A 44 -10.97 -0.73 4.03
N ILE A 45 -10.65 -1.90 4.55
CA ILE A 45 -9.27 -2.27 4.92
C ILE A 45 -8.76 -3.26 3.89
N VAL A 46 -7.51 -3.09 3.47
CA VAL A 46 -6.81 -4.03 2.59
C VAL A 46 -5.56 -4.50 3.32
N ILE A 47 -5.40 -5.81 3.44
CA ILE A 47 -4.25 -6.45 4.08
C ILE A 47 -3.58 -7.31 3.02
N ALA A 48 -2.30 -7.05 2.79
CA ALA A 48 -1.45 -7.88 1.94
C ALA A 48 -0.54 -8.72 2.81
N GLU A 49 -0.36 -9.99 2.45
CA GLU A 49 0.54 -10.93 3.10
C GLU A 49 1.50 -11.54 2.08
N VAL A 50 2.74 -11.77 2.49
CA VAL A 50 3.74 -12.50 1.69
C VAL A 50 3.59 -13.99 2.01
N LEU A 51 3.52 -14.82 0.97
CA LEU A 51 3.51 -16.28 1.10
C LEU A 51 4.95 -16.74 1.34
N VAL A 52 5.37 -16.73 2.60
CA VAL A 52 6.78 -16.95 3.01
C VAL A 52 7.30 -18.30 2.52
N GLU A 53 6.47 -19.32 2.55
CA GLU A 53 6.74 -20.68 2.07
C GLU A 53 7.06 -20.75 0.57
N GLU A 54 6.65 -19.76 -0.23
CA GLU A 54 6.96 -19.68 -1.65
C GLU A 54 8.28 -18.95 -1.94
N LEU A 55 8.89 -18.32 -0.93
CA LEU A 55 10.18 -17.64 -1.05
C LEU A 55 11.35 -18.61 -1.05
N SER A 56 12.53 -18.15 -1.47
CA SER A 56 13.77 -18.92 -1.36
C SER A 56 14.09 -19.29 0.09
N PRO A 57 14.82 -20.40 0.35
CA PRO A 57 15.23 -20.76 1.71
C PRO A 57 16.00 -19.64 2.42
N GLU A 58 16.81 -18.88 1.69
CA GLU A 58 17.56 -17.74 2.24
C GLU A 58 16.61 -16.64 2.76
N SER A 59 15.64 -16.21 1.94
CA SER A 59 14.63 -15.22 2.35
C SER A 59 13.75 -15.72 3.49
N GLN A 60 13.42 -17.02 3.51
CA GLN A 60 12.68 -17.63 4.61
C GLN A 60 13.47 -17.55 5.92
N GLU A 61 14.76 -17.86 5.92
CA GLU A 61 15.61 -17.76 7.11
C GLU A 61 15.75 -16.30 7.59
N ILE A 62 15.87 -15.34 6.68
CA ILE A 62 15.87 -13.92 7.03
C ILE A 62 14.55 -13.55 7.70
N ILE A 63 13.40 -13.89 7.12
CA ILE A 63 12.09 -13.55 7.71
C ILE A 63 11.94 -14.21 9.09
N LYS A 64 12.30 -15.50 9.23
CA LYS A 64 12.25 -16.23 10.51
C LYS A 64 13.06 -15.56 11.61
N LYS A 65 14.21 -14.94 11.30
CA LYS A 65 15.02 -14.18 12.25
C LYS A 65 14.23 -13.04 12.92
N TYR A 66 13.32 -12.39 12.19
CA TYR A 66 12.55 -11.24 12.68
C TYR A 66 11.11 -11.60 13.10
N LEU A 67 10.60 -12.78 12.75
CA LEU A 67 9.27 -13.21 13.19
C LEU A 67 9.20 -13.33 14.72
N LYS A 68 8.18 -12.72 15.31
CA LYS A 68 7.87 -12.83 16.74
C LYS A 68 6.66 -13.71 16.96
N GLN A 69 6.78 -14.61 17.95
CA GLN A 69 5.66 -15.41 18.41
C GLN A 69 4.54 -14.49 18.88
N GLU A 70 3.31 -14.75 18.42
CA GLU A 70 2.13 -13.92 18.69
C GLU A 70 2.23 -12.45 18.24
N GLY A 71 3.17 -12.11 17.34
CA GLY A 71 3.34 -10.73 16.85
C GLY A 71 2.05 -10.10 16.30
N GLY A 72 1.16 -10.91 15.72
CA GLY A 72 -0.16 -10.47 15.27
C GLY A 72 -1.04 -9.85 16.36
N LYS A 73 -0.90 -10.25 17.63
CA LYS A 73 -1.63 -9.64 18.76
C LYS A 73 -1.17 -8.19 19.02
N GLN A 74 0.06 -7.86 18.64
CA GLN A 74 0.65 -6.54 18.83
C GLN A 74 0.55 -5.65 17.58
N ALA A 75 0.07 -6.21 16.45
CA ALA A 75 0.07 -5.53 15.15
C ALA A 75 -0.68 -4.18 15.17
N VAL A 76 -1.87 -4.14 15.78
CA VAL A 76 -2.68 -2.90 15.87
C VAL A 76 -1.96 -1.84 16.70
N LEU A 77 -1.41 -2.22 17.86
CA LEU A 77 -0.70 -1.28 18.73
C LEU A 77 0.60 -0.78 18.06
N SER A 78 1.34 -1.68 17.40
CA SER A 78 2.53 -1.37 16.61
C SER A 78 2.23 -0.39 15.48
N SER A 79 1.13 -0.60 14.75
CA SER A 79 0.68 0.29 13.67
C SER A 79 0.37 1.70 14.18
N ILE A 80 -0.32 1.81 15.32
CA ILE A 80 -0.68 3.11 15.93
C ILE A 80 0.55 3.86 16.44
N LEU A 81 1.49 3.14 17.05
CA LEU A 81 2.70 3.74 17.63
C LEU A 81 3.81 3.97 16.59
N GLY A 82 3.70 3.39 15.39
CA GLY A 82 4.73 3.47 14.36
C GLY A 82 6.03 2.76 14.77
N VAL A 83 5.93 1.64 15.49
CA VAL A 83 7.09 0.90 16.01
C VAL A 83 7.16 -0.51 15.46
N LEU A 84 8.37 -1.01 15.22
CA LEU A 84 8.58 -2.42 14.90
C LEU A 84 8.39 -3.28 16.16
N ILE A 85 7.82 -4.47 15.97
CA ILE A 85 7.72 -5.48 17.04
C ILE A 85 8.92 -6.44 17.05
N TRP A 86 9.82 -6.29 16.08
CA TRP A 86 11.06 -7.04 15.96
C TRP A 86 12.26 -6.12 16.01
N GLU A 87 13.45 -6.70 16.14
CA GLU A 87 14.71 -5.97 16.16
C GLU A 87 14.92 -5.21 14.86
N LYS A 88 15.59 -4.06 14.97
CA LYS A 88 16.01 -3.25 13.82
C LYS A 88 16.74 -4.13 12.79
N PRO A 89 16.29 -4.20 11.53
CA PRO A 89 16.93 -5.03 10.51
C PRO A 89 18.32 -4.54 10.11
N THR A 90 19.16 -5.43 9.61
CA THR A 90 20.43 -5.07 8.96
C THR A 90 20.18 -4.68 7.50
N TRP A 91 21.04 -3.82 6.94
CA TRP A 91 20.98 -3.47 5.52
C TRP A 91 21.18 -4.69 4.63
N THR A 92 22.04 -5.61 5.06
CA THR A 92 22.31 -6.86 4.35
C THR A 92 21.05 -7.73 4.22
N ASP A 93 20.31 -7.94 5.31
CA ASP A 93 19.07 -8.73 5.31
C ASP A 93 17.99 -8.06 4.46
N PHE A 94 17.85 -6.73 4.61
CA PHE A 94 16.94 -5.93 3.82
C PHE A 94 17.20 -6.04 2.31
N MET A 95 18.46 -5.87 1.90
CA MET A 95 18.85 -5.95 0.49
C MET A 95 18.67 -7.36 -0.07
N GLN A 96 18.94 -8.40 0.72
CA GLN A 96 18.74 -9.77 0.26
C GLN A 96 17.26 -10.07 0.04
N LEU A 97 16.37 -9.64 0.95
CA LEU A 97 14.92 -9.73 0.72
C LEU A 97 14.47 -8.88 -0.46
N ALA A 98 14.98 -7.65 -0.61
CA ALA A 98 14.55 -6.73 -1.64
C ALA A 98 14.83 -7.26 -3.06
N LYS A 99 15.89 -8.07 -3.24
CA LYS A 99 16.21 -8.73 -4.52
C LYS A 99 15.13 -9.73 -4.94
N GLU A 100 14.47 -10.39 -3.99
CA GLU A 100 13.46 -11.41 -4.28
C GLU A 100 12.04 -10.86 -4.18
N ASN A 101 11.75 -10.08 -3.14
CA ASN A 101 10.42 -9.58 -2.82
C ASN A 101 10.50 -8.20 -2.15
N GLU A 102 10.30 -7.16 -2.94
CA GLU A 102 10.27 -5.77 -2.45
C GLU A 102 9.21 -5.56 -1.36
N PHE A 103 8.05 -6.22 -1.45
CA PHE A 103 7.02 -6.08 -0.41
C PHE A 103 7.45 -6.69 0.93
N ALA A 104 8.16 -7.83 0.90
CA ALA A 104 8.76 -8.41 2.10
C ALA A 104 9.81 -7.48 2.72
N ALA A 105 10.66 -6.86 1.90
CA ALA A 105 11.67 -5.91 2.37
C ALA A 105 11.06 -4.62 2.93
N TRP A 106 10.02 -4.08 2.28
CA TRP A 106 9.26 -2.93 2.78
C TRP A 106 8.59 -3.26 4.13
N THR A 107 7.99 -4.44 4.23
CA THR A 107 7.38 -4.91 5.49
C THR A 107 8.41 -5.08 6.59
N LEU A 108 9.60 -5.62 6.29
CA LEU A 108 10.67 -5.82 7.26
C LEU A 108 11.08 -4.51 7.95
N ILE A 109 11.10 -3.39 7.22
CA ILE A 109 11.56 -2.10 7.76
C ILE A 109 10.44 -1.21 8.30
N HIS A 110 9.20 -1.34 7.79
CA HIS A 110 8.06 -0.51 8.19
C HIS A 110 7.06 -1.22 9.13
N GLY A 111 7.17 -2.55 9.27
CA GLY A 111 6.29 -3.35 10.11
C GLY A 111 4.82 -3.22 9.73
N TYR A 112 3.97 -3.00 10.75
CA TYR A 112 2.52 -2.85 10.57
C TYR A 112 2.08 -1.41 10.26
N THR A 113 3.01 -0.53 9.87
CA THR A 113 2.68 0.83 9.47
C THR A 113 1.74 0.84 8.26
N MET A 114 0.78 1.78 8.25
CA MET A 114 -0.13 1.94 7.13
C MET A 114 0.64 2.27 5.84
N ASN A 115 0.58 1.36 4.86
CA ASN A 115 1.28 1.54 3.59
C ASN A 115 0.74 2.71 2.76
N HIS A 116 -0.58 2.84 2.64
CA HIS A 116 -1.19 4.00 2.01
C HIS A 116 -2.61 4.24 2.50
N LEU A 117 -3.06 5.49 2.32
CA LEU A 117 -4.46 5.89 2.46
C LEU A 117 -5.03 6.18 1.07
N ALA A 118 -6.23 5.66 0.80
CA ALA A 118 -6.94 5.90 -0.46
C ALA A 118 -8.12 6.86 -0.27
N PHE A 119 -8.09 8.01 -0.94
CA PHE A 119 -9.20 8.95 -1.00
C PHE A 119 -10.21 8.51 -2.08
N ALA A 120 -11.47 8.37 -1.66
CA ALA A 120 -12.58 8.09 -2.57
C ALA A 120 -13.03 9.38 -3.25
N VAL A 121 -12.45 9.70 -4.41
CA VAL A 121 -12.63 11.00 -5.07
C VAL A 121 -14.08 11.24 -5.45
N HIS A 122 -14.86 10.20 -5.78
CA HIS A 122 -16.28 10.33 -6.10
C HIS A 122 -17.15 10.85 -4.94
N ARG A 123 -16.58 11.01 -3.74
CA ARG A 123 -17.21 11.61 -2.56
C ARG A 123 -16.85 13.07 -2.36
N PHE A 124 -15.88 13.60 -3.10
CA PHE A 124 -15.51 15.01 -3.05
C PHE A 124 -16.59 15.88 -3.69
N LYS A 125 -16.63 17.15 -3.27
CA LYS A 125 -17.57 18.14 -3.81
C LYS A 125 -16.97 18.80 -5.06
N HIS A 126 -17.85 19.29 -5.94
CA HIS A 126 -17.48 20.04 -7.15
C HIS A 126 -16.55 19.26 -8.09
N ARG A 127 -15.67 19.96 -8.82
CA ARG A 127 -14.79 19.38 -9.85
C ARG A 127 -13.91 18.23 -9.37
N PHE A 128 -13.59 18.18 -8.07
CA PHE A 128 -12.73 17.15 -7.50
C PHE A 128 -13.42 15.79 -7.33
N SER A 129 -14.71 15.67 -7.67
CA SER A 129 -15.40 14.38 -7.77
C SER A 129 -14.93 13.51 -8.94
N ASP A 130 -14.16 14.09 -9.88
CA ASP A 130 -13.56 13.42 -11.03
C ASP A 130 -12.05 13.23 -10.79
N ILE A 131 -11.58 11.98 -10.89
CA ILE A 131 -10.17 11.64 -10.71
C ILE A 131 -9.26 12.34 -11.72
N LYS A 132 -9.75 12.66 -12.93
CA LYS A 132 -8.98 13.40 -13.92
C LYS A 132 -8.66 14.80 -13.42
N SER A 133 -9.62 15.45 -12.76
CA SER A 133 -9.42 16.77 -12.15
C SER A 133 -8.45 16.70 -10.97
N ILE A 134 -8.46 15.61 -10.19
CA ILE A 134 -7.48 15.37 -9.13
C ILE A 134 -6.08 15.19 -9.70
N LYS A 135 -5.93 14.34 -10.72
CA LYS A 135 -4.64 14.11 -11.40
C LYS A 135 -4.06 15.42 -11.92
N GLN A 136 -4.84 16.17 -12.72
CA GLN A 136 -4.40 17.45 -13.27
C GLN A 136 -3.98 18.42 -12.16
N TYR A 137 -4.78 18.54 -11.10
CA TYR A 137 -4.47 19.43 -9.99
C TYR A 137 -3.17 19.06 -9.27
N LEU A 138 -2.90 17.77 -9.06
CA LEU A 138 -1.67 17.30 -8.43
C LEU A 138 -0.45 17.54 -9.34
N GLU A 139 -0.59 17.32 -10.64
CA GLU A 139 0.45 17.62 -11.64
C GLU A 139 0.77 19.13 -11.70
N GLU A 140 -0.26 19.99 -11.68
CA GLU A 140 -0.11 21.46 -11.60
C GLU A 140 0.59 21.92 -10.31
N LYS A 141 0.53 21.11 -9.25
CA LYS A 141 1.24 21.34 -7.98
C LYS A 141 2.59 20.62 -7.91
N GLU A 142 3.08 20.12 -9.04
CA GLU A 142 4.38 19.47 -9.20
C GLU A 142 4.54 18.18 -8.37
N PHE A 143 3.43 17.57 -7.95
CA PHE A 143 3.49 16.23 -7.35
C PHE A 143 3.85 15.21 -8.41
N LYS A 144 4.83 14.35 -8.10
CA LYS A 144 5.13 13.19 -8.93
C LYS A 144 4.10 12.10 -8.65
N LEU A 145 3.46 11.61 -9.70
CA LEU A 145 2.38 10.62 -9.62
C LEU A 145 2.82 9.31 -10.28
N ASN A 146 2.39 8.20 -9.69
CA ASN A 146 2.37 6.91 -10.33
C ASN A 146 1.01 6.73 -11.04
N THR A 147 1.05 6.43 -12.34
CA THR A 147 -0.13 6.21 -13.20
C THR A 147 -0.35 4.76 -13.61
N ASP A 148 0.39 3.81 -13.03
CA ASP A 148 0.27 2.38 -13.33
C ASP A 148 -1.14 1.85 -12.99
N GLY A 149 -1.88 2.52 -12.09
CA GLY A 149 -3.26 2.18 -11.73
C GLY A 149 -4.32 2.46 -12.82
N GLY A 150 -3.96 2.97 -14.00
CA GLY A 150 -4.90 3.28 -15.08
C GLY A 150 -5.71 4.56 -14.86
N ILE A 151 -6.87 4.69 -15.52
CA ILE A 151 -7.64 5.96 -15.55
C ILE A 151 -8.42 6.20 -14.23
N LEU A 152 -8.70 5.17 -13.46
CA LEU A 152 -9.56 5.22 -12.25
C LEU A 152 -8.79 5.23 -10.93
N LYS A 153 -7.46 5.25 -11.00
CA LYS A 153 -6.57 5.29 -9.84
C LYS A 153 -5.34 6.13 -10.14
N VAL A 154 -5.00 7.02 -9.23
CA VAL A 154 -3.75 7.79 -9.26
C VAL A 154 -3.16 7.82 -7.86
N SER A 155 -1.86 7.63 -7.75
CA SER A 155 -1.16 7.66 -6.47
C SER A 155 0.04 8.58 -6.53
N THR A 156 0.40 9.18 -5.40
CA THR A 156 1.68 9.87 -5.27
C THR A 156 2.82 8.87 -5.31
N ILE A 157 4.00 9.30 -5.74
CA ILE A 157 5.22 8.55 -5.42
C ILE A 157 5.40 8.59 -3.89
N SER A 158 5.82 7.46 -3.33
CA SER A 158 6.11 7.36 -1.90
C SER A 158 7.16 8.38 -1.46
N GLU A 159 6.93 9.00 -0.30
CA GLU A 159 7.96 9.78 0.38
C GLU A 159 9.13 8.84 0.74
N LYS A 160 10.36 9.36 0.71
CA LYS A 160 11.52 8.58 1.11
C LYS A 160 12.08 9.09 2.42
N LEU A 161 12.31 8.17 3.34
CA LEU A 161 12.83 8.45 4.67
C LEU A 161 14.25 7.90 4.81
N ALA A 162 15.11 8.64 5.50
CA ALA A 162 16.41 8.14 5.90
C ALA A 162 16.21 7.09 7.01
N VAL A 163 16.71 5.88 6.77
CA VAL A 163 16.66 4.76 7.70
C VAL A 163 18.09 4.33 7.97
N GLU A 164 18.51 4.48 9.22
CA GLU A 164 19.68 3.78 9.73
C GLU A 164 19.30 2.32 9.98
N PHE A 165 20.16 1.37 9.65
CA PHE A 165 20.01 -0.07 9.86
C PHE A 165 20.82 -0.54 11.08
N ALA A 166 20.61 -1.76 11.56
CA ALA A 166 21.29 -2.29 12.74
C ALA A 166 22.80 -2.51 12.55
N ASP A 167 23.26 -2.64 11.31
CA ASP A 167 24.68 -2.73 10.92
C ASP A 167 25.32 -1.35 10.65
N GLY A 168 24.65 -0.25 11.05
CA GLY A 168 25.17 1.12 10.97
C GLY A 168 25.10 1.77 9.59
N VAL A 169 24.61 1.05 8.58
CA VAL A 169 24.35 1.61 7.24
C VAL A 169 23.13 2.53 7.31
N THR A 170 23.18 3.68 6.64
CA THR A 170 22.02 4.58 6.51
C THR A 170 21.65 4.74 5.05
N GLU A 171 20.40 4.43 4.71
CA GLU A 171 19.90 4.49 3.34
C GLU A 171 18.52 5.16 3.26
N THR A 172 18.15 5.62 2.07
CA THR A 172 16.89 6.33 1.84
C THR A 172 15.82 5.38 1.27
N ILE A 173 14.84 5.05 2.09
CA ILE A 173 13.84 3.99 1.83
C ILE A 173 12.47 4.62 1.53
N PRO A 174 11.76 4.19 0.47
CA PRO A 174 10.35 4.50 0.27
C PRO A 174 9.51 4.12 1.50
N ALA A 175 8.69 5.04 1.97
CA ALA A 175 7.75 4.86 3.07
C ALA A 175 6.33 4.70 2.50
N SER A 176 5.36 5.40 3.08
CA SER A 176 3.96 5.37 2.66
C SER A 176 3.68 6.34 1.50
N TYR A 177 2.54 6.13 0.83
CA TYR A 177 2.06 7.02 -0.23
C TYR A 177 0.57 7.33 -0.05
N ILE A 178 0.07 8.27 -0.84
CA ILE A 178 -1.37 8.61 -0.89
C ILE A 178 -1.93 8.13 -2.22
N GLU A 179 -3.11 7.54 -2.17
CA GLU A 179 -3.83 7.08 -3.34
C GLU A 179 -5.17 7.82 -3.47
N PHE A 180 -5.61 7.98 -4.72
CA PHE A 180 -6.91 8.54 -5.08
C PHE A 180 -7.59 7.53 -5.99
N THR A 181 -8.83 7.17 -5.65
CA THR A 181 -9.60 6.14 -6.35
C THR A 181 -10.99 6.65 -6.69
N GLN A 182 -11.50 6.29 -7.86
CA GLN A 182 -12.86 6.60 -8.29
C GLN A 182 -13.65 5.32 -8.54
N ARG A 183 -14.77 5.15 -7.82
CA ARG A 183 -15.70 4.03 -8.04
C ARG A 183 -16.83 4.49 -8.95
N LEU A 184 -16.89 3.94 -10.16
CA LEU A 184 -17.95 4.23 -11.11
C LEU A 184 -19.28 3.62 -10.68
N VAL A 185 -20.38 4.25 -11.10
CA VAL A 185 -21.74 3.72 -10.92
C VAL A 185 -21.89 2.43 -11.75
N LEU A 186 -22.52 1.41 -11.17
CA LEU A 186 -22.77 0.16 -11.86
C LEU A 186 -23.79 0.38 -13.00
N PRO A 187 -23.66 -0.33 -14.15
CA PRO A 187 -24.50 -0.09 -15.32
C PRO A 187 -26.01 -0.13 -15.05
N GLN A 188 -26.46 -0.99 -14.13
CA GLN A 188 -27.87 -1.12 -13.75
C GLN A 188 -28.43 0.10 -12.99
N PHE A 189 -27.57 0.98 -12.48
CA PHE A 189 -27.96 2.20 -11.77
C PHE A 189 -27.67 3.48 -12.58
N LYS A 190 -27.39 3.36 -13.89
CA LYS A 190 -27.04 4.50 -14.75
C LYS A 190 -28.11 5.60 -14.79
N ASP A 191 -29.39 5.21 -14.64
CA ASP A 191 -30.54 6.10 -14.74
C ASP A 191 -30.98 6.65 -13.36
N VAL A 192 -30.31 6.24 -12.28
CA VAL A 192 -30.55 6.78 -10.93
C VAL A 192 -30.04 8.23 -10.89
N PRO A 193 -30.86 9.20 -10.43
CA PRO A 193 -30.43 10.59 -10.34
C PRO A 193 -29.14 10.74 -9.52
N CYS A 194 -28.22 11.62 -9.94
CA CYS A 194 -26.91 11.77 -9.30
C CYS A 194 -26.98 12.01 -7.78
N HIS A 195 -28.03 12.71 -7.30
CA HIS A 195 -28.23 13.00 -5.88
C HIS A 195 -28.76 11.80 -5.06
N GLU A 196 -29.24 10.76 -5.74
CA GLU A 196 -29.67 9.48 -5.13
C GLU A 196 -28.60 8.39 -5.22
N ILE A 197 -27.48 8.64 -5.92
CA ILE A 197 -26.37 7.70 -6.02
C ILE A 197 -25.71 7.49 -4.64
N LYS A 198 -25.81 6.26 -4.13
CA LYS A 198 -25.17 5.82 -2.89
C LYS A 198 -23.96 4.94 -3.18
N GLU A 199 -23.16 4.66 -2.15
CA GLU A 199 -21.96 3.80 -2.27
C GLU A 199 -22.33 2.39 -2.79
N ILE A 200 -23.49 1.86 -2.40
CA ILE A 200 -24.03 0.58 -2.87
C ILE A 200 -24.34 0.54 -4.38
N HIS A 201 -24.49 1.70 -5.04
CA HIS A 201 -24.73 1.79 -6.48
C HIS A 201 -23.41 1.80 -7.29
N ARG A 202 -22.26 1.85 -6.61
CA ARG A 202 -20.95 1.93 -7.23
C ARG A 202 -20.25 0.58 -7.21
N ARG A 203 -19.27 0.41 -8.09
CA ARG A 203 -18.40 -0.77 -8.08
C ARG A 203 -17.77 -0.94 -6.70
N ASP A 204 -17.97 -2.12 -6.11
CA ASP A 204 -17.42 -2.45 -4.80
C ASP A 204 -15.98 -2.98 -4.90
N ALA A 205 -15.68 -3.65 -6.01
CA ALA A 205 -14.51 -4.49 -6.15
C ALA A 205 -13.20 -3.70 -6.22
N PHE A 206 -12.21 -4.24 -5.50
CA PHE A 206 -10.80 -4.18 -5.84
C PHE A 206 -10.64 -4.95 -7.17
N GLU A 207 -10.62 -4.25 -8.32
CA GLU A 207 -10.44 -4.93 -9.61
C GLU A 207 -9.02 -5.51 -9.70
N VAL A 208 -8.92 -6.78 -10.10
CA VAL A 208 -7.65 -7.55 -10.22
C VAL A 208 -6.58 -6.77 -10.98
N ASP A 209 -6.95 -6.07 -12.05
CA ASP A 209 -6.03 -5.28 -12.87
C ASP A 209 -5.50 -4.03 -12.15
N SER A 210 -6.29 -3.42 -11.27
CA SER A 210 -5.85 -2.31 -10.40
C SER A 210 -4.97 -2.81 -9.25
N ALA A 211 -5.10 -4.09 -8.90
CA ALA A 211 -4.41 -4.75 -7.81
C ALA A 211 -3.05 -5.35 -8.26
N ASN A 212 -2.86 -5.63 -9.54
CA ASN A 212 -1.57 -6.07 -10.08
C ASN A 212 -0.45 -5.04 -9.84
N ASN A 213 -0.81 -3.76 -9.76
CA ASN A 213 0.09 -2.63 -9.49
C ASN A 213 0.12 -2.23 -8.01
N ILE A 214 -0.22 -3.16 -7.11
CA ILE A 214 0.04 -3.00 -5.68
C ILE A 214 1.55 -2.80 -5.45
N MET A 215 1.87 -1.79 -4.64
CA MET A 215 3.23 -1.43 -4.19
C MET A 215 4.14 -0.81 -5.25
N GLU A 216 3.64 -0.49 -6.44
CA GLU A 216 4.41 0.18 -7.49
C GLU A 216 4.95 1.55 -7.02
N SER A 217 4.18 2.24 -6.18
CA SER A 217 4.56 3.53 -5.61
C SER A 217 5.62 3.44 -4.50
N THR A 218 5.91 2.23 -3.99
CA THR A 218 6.95 1.96 -2.99
C THR A 218 8.14 1.21 -3.56
N ARG A 219 8.23 1.08 -4.90
CA ARG A 219 9.30 0.33 -5.54
C ARG A 219 10.68 0.87 -5.15
N PHE A 220 11.59 -0.05 -4.87
CA PHE A 220 12.99 0.29 -4.67
C PHE A 220 13.63 0.45 -6.05
N ILE A 221 14.04 1.67 -6.40
CA ILE A 221 15.02 1.82 -7.48
C ILE A 221 16.35 1.34 -6.89
N LEU A 222 16.60 0.03 -6.95
CA LEU A 222 17.90 -0.54 -6.67
C LEU A 222 18.85 -0.01 -7.76
N ARG A 223 19.50 1.12 -7.50
CA ARG A 223 20.65 1.53 -8.29
C ARG A 223 21.72 0.48 -8.00
N TYR A 224 21.86 -0.48 -8.90
CA TYR A 224 23.03 -1.34 -8.91
C TYR A 224 24.27 -0.44 -8.95
N VAL A 225 24.99 -0.36 -7.84
CA VAL A 225 26.36 0.13 -7.84
C VAL A 225 27.17 -1.03 -8.41
N GLU A 226 27.46 -0.99 -9.70
CA GLU A 226 28.60 -1.74 -10.23
C GLU A 226 29.86 -1.20 -9.54
N VAL A 227 30.31 -1.90 -8.51
CA VAL A 227 31.59 -1.63 -7.87
C VAL A 227 32.69 -2.13 -8.81
N ASN A 228 33.43 -1.17 -9.36
CA ASN A 228 34.77 -1.26 -9.95
C ASN A 228 35.44 -2.64 -9.93
N GLY A 229 35.67 -3.20 -11.12
CA GLY A 229 36.47 -4.41 -11.29
C GLY A 229 37.21 -4.46 -12.63
N SER A 230 38.08 -3.48 -12.91
CA SER A 230 39.31 -3.69 -13.71
C SER A 230 40.11 -2.39 -13.91
N ARG A 231 41.08 -2.15 -13.02
CA ARG A 231 42.36 -1.54 -13.44
C ARG A 231 43.35 -2.69 -13.59
N GLY A 232 43.93 -2.82 -14.77
CA GLY A 232 45.03 -3.73 -15.05
C GLY A 232 45.65 -3.37 -16.40
N LEU A 233 46.77 -2.65 -16.33
CA LEU A 233 47.67 -2.34 -17.45
C LEU A 233 48.02 -3.60 -18.28
N ASN A 234 48.18 -3.46 -19.60
CA ASN A 234 49.47 -3.61 -20.27
C ASN A 234 49.32 -3.48 -21.81
N LEU A 235 50.15 -2.58 -22.36
CA LEU A 235 50.60 -2.40 -23.76
C LEU A 235 49.55 -2.12 -24.83
#